data_AF-A0A523NGY3-F1
#
_entry.id   AF-A0A523NGY3-F1
#
_cell.length_a   1.000
_cell.length_b   1.000
_cell.length_c   1.000
_cell.angle_alpha   90.00
_cell.angle_beta   90.00
_cell.angle_gamma   90.00
#
_symmetry.space_group_name_H-M   'P 1'
#
loop_
_entity.id
_entity.type
_entity.pdbx_description
1 polymer ?
#
loop_
_entity_poly.entity_id
_entity_poly.type
_entity_poly.pdbx_seq_one_letter_code
_entity_poly.pdbx_strand_id
1 'polypeptide(L)'
;MANLFDRLNKELEDFGKKAQSAFDEGRVRLDLMRLRRKQDNTARDLGLLYHQKKRGDGADKEQIETMLTRLDDLKSKTAELEEQIRDARAAATVGEEPAPEADTAEAEIVEEAVVEEAEEPAGEKKDEKSD
;
A
#
# COMPACT_ATOMS: atom_id res chain seq x y z
N MET A 1 26.36 -27.65 -25.19
CA MET A 1 24.98 -27.94 -24.73
C MET A 1 24.94 -27.85 -23.20
N ALA A 2 25.09 -26.64 -22.64
CA ALA A 2 25.05 -26.40 -21.18
C ALA A 2 23.93 -25.44 -20.76
N ASN A 3 23.07 -25.02 -21.70
CA ASN A 3 22.37 -23.75 -21.56
C ASN A 3 21.08 -23.82 -20.72
N LEU A 4 20.53 -25.02 -20.48
CA LEU A 4 19.27 -25.16 -19.75
C LEU A 4 19.47 -25.17 -18.23
N PHE A 5 20.48 -25.89 -17.75
CA PHE A 5 20.85 -25.90 -16.32
C PHE A 5 21.45 -24.56 -15.87
N ASP A 6 22.27 -23.93 -16.71
CA ASP A 6 22.83 -22.60 -16.42
C ASP A 6 21.74 -21.52 -16.33
N ARG A 7 20.73 -21.58 -17.20
CA ARG A 7 19.57 -20.68 -17.14
C ARG A 7 18.73 -20.90 -15.89
N LEU A 8 18.47 -22.17 -15.52
CA LEU A 8 17.74 -22.51 -14.30
C LEU A 8 18.47 -22.00 -13.05
N ASN A 9 19.79 -22.19 -12.97
CA ASN A 9 20.60 -21.70 -11.87
C ASN A 9 20.56 -20.17 -11.77
N LYS A 10 20.64 -19.47 -12.91
CA LYS A 10 20.53 -18.01 -12.95
C LYS A 10 19.16 -17.52 -12.48
N GLU A 11 18.08 -18.14 -12.96
CA GLU A 11 16.72 -17.81 -12.55
C GLU A 11 16.46 -18.07 -11.05
N LEU A 12 17.04 -19.13 -10.48
CA LEU A 12 17.00 -19.41 -9.05
C LEU A 12 17.79 -18.39 -8.23
N GLU A 13 18.97 -17.97 -8.72
CA GLU A 13 19.77 -16.95 -8.07
C GLU A 13 19.06 -15.58 -8.09
N ASP A 14 18.45 -15.22 -9.22
CA ASP A 14 17.66 -14.00 -9.38
C ASP A 14 16.40 -14.04 -8.50
N PHE A 15 15.72 -15.17 -8.42
CA PHE A 15 14.60 -15.38 -7.52
C PHE A 15 15.03 -15.24 -6.05
N GLY A 16 16.16 -15.85 -5.67
CA GLY A 16 16.71 -15.75 -4.31
C GLY A 16 17.01 -14.31 -3.90
N LYS A 17 17.67 -13.55 -4.78
CA LYS A 17 17.97 -12.12 -4.57
C LYS A 17 16.69 -11.29 -4.42
N LYS A 18 15.71 -11.49 -5.31
CA LYS A 18 14.41 -10.79 -5.27
C LYS A 18 13.58 -11.15 -4.03
N ALA A 19 13.58 -12.41 -3.63
CA ALA A 19 12.88 -12.87 -2.43
C ALA A 19 13.50 -12.27 -1.16
N GLN A 20 14.84 -12.22 -1.09
CA GLN A 20 15.55 -11.60 0.03
C GLN A 20 15.26 -10.09 0.11
N SER A 21 15.34 -9.37 -1.01
CA SER A 21 15.04 -7.93 -1.03
C SER A 21 13.59 -7.62 -0.65
N ALA A 22 12.63 -8.42 -1.12
CA ALA A 22 11.22 -8.27 -0.77
C ALA A 22 10.97 -8.57 0.71
N PHE A 23 11.65 -9.57 1.28
CA PHE A 23 11.57 -9.90 2.69
C PHE A 23 12.12 -8.76 3.57
N ASP A 24 13.29 -8.23 3.20
CA ASP A 24 13.91 -7.12 3.92
C ASP A 24 13.03 -5.87 3.87
N GLU A 25 12.45 -5.54 2.70
CA GLU A 25 11.49 -4.43 2.61
C GLU A 25 10.23 -4.69 3.48
N GLY A 26 9.72 -5.92 3.46
CA GLY A 26 8.59 -6.34 4.30
C GLY A 26 8.86 -6.12 5.79
N ARG A 27 10.06 -6.49 6.26
CA ARG A 27 10.48 -6.28 7.65
C ARG A 27 10.53 -4.80 8.01
N VAL A 28 11.17 -3.98 7.19
CA VAL A 28 11.29 -2.54 7.41
C VAL A 28 9.91 -1.86 7.44
N ARG A 29 9.01 -2.22 6.53
CA ARG A 29 7.61 -1.72 6.51
C ARG A 29 6.84 -2.13 7.78
N LEU A 30 7.01 -3.37 8.26
CA LEU A 30 6.38 -3.82 9.50
C LEU A 30 6.90 -3.05 10.72
N ASP A 31 8.19 -2.77 10.78
CA ASP A 31 8.79 -2.01 11.88
C ASP A 31 8.32 -0.55 11.87
N LEU A 32 8.23 0.08 10.70
CA LEU A 32 7.61 1.41 10.56
C LEU A 32 6.16 1.41 11.06
N MET A 33 5.36 0.41 10.66
CA MET A 33 3.97 0.30 11.09
C MET A 33 3.82 0.11 12.61
N ARG A 34 4.73 -0.66 13.22
CA ARG A 34 4.79 -0.83 14.68
C ARG A 34 5.16 0.47 15.40
N LEU A 35 6.11 1.24 14.86
CA LEU A 35 6.50 2.53 15.45
C LEU A 35 5.37 3.56 15.35
N ARG A 36 4.72 3.69 14.19
CA ARG A 36 3.56 4.57 14.02
C ARG A 36 2.44 4.25 15.00
N ARG A 37 2.11 2.96 15.18
CA ARG A 37 1.13 2.55 16.20
C ARG A 37 1.55 2.98 17.62
N LYS A 38 2.83 2.84 17.98
CA LYS A 38 3.33 3.29 19.29
C LYS A 38 3.26 4.81 19.42
N GLN A 39 3.57 5.55 18.36
CA GLN A 39 3.47 7.00 18.31
C GLN A 39 2.03 7.46 18.53
N ASP A 40 1.08 6.89 17.78
CA ASP A 40 -0.35 7.21 17.88
C ASP A 40 -0.90 6.93 19.28
N ASN A 41 -0.56 5.77 19.85
CA ASN A 41 -0.96 5.41 21.21
C ASN A 41 -0.37 6.40 22.23
N THR A 42 0.91 6.74 22.11
CA THR A 42 1.57 7.70 23.03
C THR A 42 0.96 9.09 22.91
N ALA A 43 0.65 9.55 21.68
CA ALA A 43 -0.01 10.83 21.45
C ALA A 43 -1.44 10.86 22.04
N ARG A 44 -2.18 9.76 21.91
CA ARG A 44 -3.51 9.60 22.50
C ARG A 44 -3.43 9.67 24.03
N ASP A 45 -2.53 8.91 24.65
CA ASP A 45 -2.36 8.87 26.10
C ASP A 45 -1.94 10.24 26.64
N LEU A 46 -1.00 10.91 25.96
CA LEU A 46 -0.60 12.28 26.28
C LEU A 46 -1.77 13.26 26.22
N GLY A 47 -2.63 13.15 25.20
CA GLY A 47 -3.83 13.97 25.06
C GLY A 47 -4.81 13.77 26.23
N LEU A 48 -4.98 12.53 26.70
CA LEU A 48 -5.80 12.21 27.87
C LEU A 48 -5.22 12.81 29.15
N LEU A 49 -3.90 12.73 29.34
CA LEU A 49 -3.21 13.34 30.50
C LEU A 49 -3.38 14.86 30.51
N TYR A 50 -3.24 15.53 29.37
CA TYR A 50 -3.47 16.97 29.27
C TYR A 50 -4.94 17.34 29.57
N HIS A 51 -5.89 16.55 29.09
CA HIS A 51 -7.30 16.74 29.40
C HIS A 51 -7.58 16.63 30.90
N GLN A 52 -7.05 15.59 31.57
CA GLN A 52 -7.17 15.40 33.02
C GLN A 52 -6.53 16.54 33.79
N LYS A 53 -5.31 16.95 33.41
CA LYS A 53 -4.62 18.11 33.99
C LYS A 53 -5.48 19.36 33.94
N LYS A 54 -6.10 19.64 32.80
CA LYS A 54 -6.95 20.82 32.59
C LYS A 54 -8.23 20.77 33.43
N ARG A 55 -8.76 19.57 33.73
CA ARG A 55 -9.92 19.39 34.60
C ARG A 55 -9.59 19.43 36.09
N GLY A 56 -8.32 19.46 36.46
CA GLY A 56 -7.89 19.45 37.86
C GLY A 56 -7.84 18.05 38.48
N ASP A 57 -7.94 16.99 37.67
CA ASP A 57 -7.87 15.59 38.12
C ASP A 57 -6.43 15.12 38.44
N GLY A 58 -5.51 16.06 38.71
CA GLY A 58 -4.20 15.74 39.28
C GLY A 58 -3.21 15.01 38.36
N ALA A 59 -3.32 15.15 37.03
CA ALA A 59 -2.33 14.56 36.13
C ALA A 59 -0.92 15.10 36.44
N ASP A 60 0.00 14.16 36.69
CA ASP A 60 1.36 14.43 37.11
C ASP A 60 2.15 15.11 35.97
N LYS A 61 2.82 16.21 36.32
CA LYS A 61 3.66 16.96 35.38
C LYS A 61 4.81 16.09 34.87
N GLU A 62 5.41 15.25 35.72
CA GLU A 62 6.53 14.39 35.34
C GLU A 62 6.13 13.33 34.32
N GLN A 63 4.92 12.77 34.47
CA GLN A 63 4.36 11.83 33.49
C GLN A 63 4.16 12.48 32.12
N ILE A 64 3.68 13.72 32.08
CA ILE A 64 3.50 14.47 30.82
C ILE A 64 4.84 14.71 30.12
N GLU A 65 5.86 15.18 30.85
CA GLU A 65 7.20 15.42 30.30
C GLU A 65 7.83 14.11 29.77
N THR A 66 7.65 13.01 30.50
CA THR A 66 8.11 11.68 30.07
C THR A 66 7.43 11.24 28.78
N MET A 67 6.11 11.44 28.67
CA MET A 67 5.34 11.11 27.48
C MET A 67 5.72 11.99 26.28
N LEU A 68 5.97 13.28 26.49
CA LEU A 68 6.47 14.18 25.46
C LEU A 68 7.82 13.71 24.90
N THR A 69 8.78 13.45 25.78
CA THR A 69 10.11 12.93 25.40
C THR A 69 9.99 11.64 24.60
N ARG A 70 9.18 10.70 25.08
CA ARG A 70 8.92 9.43 24.39
C ARG A 70 8.28 9.63 23.01
N LEU A 71 7.36 10.58 22.89
CA LEU A 71 6.70 10.89 21.62
C LEU A 71 7.70 11.44 20.62
N ASP A 72 8.62 12.31 21.05
CA ASP A 72 9.65 12.87 20.18
C ASP A 72 10.66 11.81 19.75
N ASP A 73 11.09 10.92 20.65
CA ASP A 73 11.91 9.75 20.28
C ASP A 73 11.24 8.87 19.22
N LEU A 74 9.92 8.63 19.35
CA LEU A 74 9.16 7.82 18.39
C LEU A 74 9.04 8.53 17.04
N LYS A 75 8.87 9.85 17.02
CA LYS A 75 8.86 10.64 15.77
C LYS A 75 10.20 10.56 15.07
N SER A 76 11.32 10.76 15.79
CA SER A 76 12.66 10.69 15.22
C SER A 76 12.94 9.32 14.59
N LYS A 77 12.66 8.23 15.32
CA LYS A 77 12.83 6.86 14.81
C LYS A 77 11.95 6.56 13.59
N THR A 78 10.73 7.10 13.58
CA THR A 78 9.81 6.94 12.45
C THR A 78 10.35 7.68 11.23
N ALA A 79 10.83 8.90 11.40
CA ALA A 79 11.42 9.70 10.32
C ALA A 79 12.69 9.05 9.74
N GLU A 80 13.58 8.54 10.59
CA GLU A 80 14.78 7.80 10.17
C GLU A 80 14.44 6.56 9.33
N LEU A 81 13.45 5.76 9.76
CA LEU A 81 12.99 4.59 9.01
C LEU A 81 12.31 4.96 7.69
N GLU A 82 11.55 6.05 7.66
CA GLU A 82 10.95 6.55 6.42
C GLU A 82 11.99 7.04 5.42
N GLU A 83 13.06 7.67 5.90
CA GLU A 83 14.21 8.05 5.07
C GLU A 83 14.94 6.83 4.52
N GLN A 84 15.24 5.83 5.36
CA GLN A 84 15.87 4.57 4.92
C GLN A 84 15.04 3.86 3.83
N ILE A 85 13.71 3.81 3.97
CA ILE A 85 12.83 3.25 2.94
C ILE A 85 12.91 4.06 1.65
N ARG A 86 12.93 5.40 1.75
CA ARG A 86 13.01 6.29 0.59
C ARG A 86 14.33 6.09 -0.15
N ASP A 87 15.44 6.03 0.58
CA ASP A 87 16.78 5.85 0.02
C ASP A 87 16.94 4.46 -0.61
N ALA A 88 16.44 3.41 0.04
CA ALA A 88 16.44 2.06 -0.51
C ALA A 88 15.64 1.97 -1.82
N ARG A 89 14.49 2.66 -1.90
CA ARG A 89 13.68 2.73 -3.12
C ARG A 89 14.37 3.53 -4.22
N ALA A 90 14.96 4.67 -3.88
CA ALA A 90 15.70 5.50 -4.84
C ALA A 90 16.88 4.73 -5.44
N ALA A 91 17.62 3.99 -4.61
CA ALA A 91 18.72 3.14 -5.05
C ALA A 91 18.26 2.01 -5.98
N ALA A 92 17.08 1.42 -5.74
CA ALA A 92 16.52 0.40 -6.61
C ALA A 92 16.13 0.94 -7.99
N THR A 93 15.55 2.15 -8.06
CA THR A 93 15.10 2.75 -9.33
C THR A 93 16.22 3.18 -10.27
N VAL A 94 17.43 3.43 -9.76
CA VAL A 94 18.59 3.84 -10.59
C VAL A 94 19.24 2.62 -11.28
N GLY A 95 19.00 1.41 -10.79
CA GLY A 95 19.57 0.17 -11.33
C GLY A 95 18.69 -0.58 -12.31
N GLU A 96 17.47 -0.12 -12.57
CA GLU A 96 16.50 -0.82 -13.43
C GLU A 96 16.54 -0.24 -14.86
N GLU A 97 17.34 -0.87 -15.72
CA GLU A 97 17.22 -0.71 -17.18
C GLU A 97 15.80 -1.16 -17.59
N PRO A 98 15.07 -0.37 -18.42
CA PRO A 98 13.66 -0.63 -18.68
C PRO A 98 13.46 -2.04 -19.23
N ALA A 99 12.54 -2.78 -18.60
CA ALA A 99 12.14 -4.09 -19.07
C ALA A 99 11.75 -4.01 -20.56
N PRO A 100 12.25 -4.92 -21.42
CA PRO A 100 11.86 -4.93 -22.82
C PRO A 100 10.33 -5.09 -22.89
N GLU A 101 9.70 -4.26 -23.72
CA GLU A 101 8.26 -4.24 -23.92
C GLU A 101 7.76 -5.67 -24.18
N ALA A 102 6.88 -6.14 -23.30
CA ALA A 102 6.20 -7.41 -23.51
C ALA A 102 5.33 -7.24 -24.75
N ASP A 103 5.74 -7.89 -25.83
CA ASP A 103 5.01 -8.02 -27.08
C ASP A 103 3.61 -8.57 -26.75
N THR A 104 2.63 -7.68 -26.74
CA THR A 104 1.23 -8.02 -26.49
C THR A 104 0.71 -8.58 -27.79
N ALA A 105 1.00 -9.87 -28.02
CA ALA A 105 0.40 -10.63 -29.09
C ALA A 105 -1.13 -10.49 -28.98
N GLU A 106 -1.68 -9.85 -30.01
CA GLU A 106 -3.08 -9.50 -30.20
C GLU A 106 -3.98 -10.67 -29.81
N ALA A 107 -4.76 -10.50 -28.74
CA ALA A 107 -5.91 -11.35 -28.51
C ALA A 107 -6.97 -10.94 -29.54
N GLU A 108 -7.00 -11.66 -30.65
CA GLU A 108 -8.06 -11.62 -31.67
C GLU A 108 -9.40 -11.89 -30.99
N ILE A 109 -10.18 -10.82 -30.80
CA ILE A 109 -11.56 -10.89 -30.33
C ILE A 109 -12.39 -11.36 -31.52
N VAL A 110 -12.81 -12.62 -31.50
CA VAL A 110 -13.81 -13.13 -32.44
C VAL A 110 -15.14 -12.46 -32.10
N GLU A 111 -15.57 -11.51 -32.93
CA GLU A 111 -16.92 -10.95 -32.91
C GLU A 111 -17.93 -12.06 -33.23
N GLU A 112 -18.57 -12.61 -32.19
CA GLU A 112 -19.77 -13.40 -32.35
C GLU A 112 -20.95 -12.46 -32.62
N ALA A 113 -21.43 -12.48 -33.86
CA ALA A 113 -22.53 -11.68 -34.35
C ALA A 113 -23.82 -11.92 -33.53
N VAL A 114 -24.24 -10.90 -32.78
CA VAL A 114 -25.62 -10.80 -32.29
C VAL A 114 -26.48 -10.40 -33.49
N VAL A 115 -27.26 -11.36 -33.99
CA VAL A 115 -28.33 -11.12 -34.95
C VAL A 115 -29.43 -10.34 -34.24
N GLU A 116 -29.43 -9.02 -34.40
CA GLU A 116 -30.53 -8.14 -34.05
C GLU A 116 -31.52 -8.15 -35.22
N GLU A 117 -32.56 -8.98 -35.13
CA GLU A 117 -33.70 -8.93 -36.04
C GLU A 117 -34.74 -7.96 -35.46
N ALA A 118 -34.80 -6.76 -36.04
CA ALA A 118 -35.82 -5.76 -35.80
C ALA A 118 -36.72 -5.63 -37.03
N GLU A 119 -38.03 -5.84 -36.87
CA GLU A 119 -39.13 -5.31 -37.68
C GLU A 119 -40.44 -5.73 -36.98
N GLU A 120 -41.51 -4.95 -36.78
CA GLU A 120 -41.80 -3.52 -36.89
C GLU A 120 -43.20 -3.32 -36.21
N PRO A 121 -43.70 -2.07 -36.03
CA PRO A 121 -44.76 -1.71 -35.08
C PRO A 121 -46.17 -1.62 -35.72
N ALA A 122 -47.23 -1.75 -34.90
CA ALA A 122 -48.49 -1.00 -35.03
C ALA A 122 -49.50 -1.41 -33.94
N GLY A 123 -50.08 -0.43 -33.23
CA GLY A 123 -51.19 -0.70 -32.32
C GLY A 123 -51.45 0.42 -31.30
N GLU A 124 -51.68 1.63 -31.81
CA GLU A 124 -52.09 2.81 -31.05
C GLU A 124 -53.58 2.74 -30.62
N LYS A 125 -53.88 3.37 -29.45
CA LYS A 125 -55.19 3.81 -28.87
C LYS A 125 -56.00 2.72 -28.11
N LYS A 126 -56.62 2.97 -26.95
CA LYS A 126 -57.05 4.23 -26.30
C LYS A 126 -57.62 3.96 -24.90
N ASP A 127 -57.55 5.00 -24.05
CA ASP A 127 -58.49 5.38 -22.97
C ASP A 127 -58.67 4.37 -21.81
N GLU A 128 -58.78 4.73 -20.53
CA GLU A 128 -59.37 5.93 -19.94
C GLU A 128 -59.00 5.99 -18.44
N LYS A 129 -58.97 7.22 -17.93
CA LYS A 129 -58.76 7.62 -16.54
C LYS A 129 -59.98 7.32 -15.67
N SER A 130 -59.83 7.57 -14.35
CA SER A 130 -60.82 7.76 -13.27
C SER A 130 -60.98 6.52 -12.39
N ASP A 131 -60.96 6.56 -11.06
CA ASP A 131 -60.97 7.62 -10.05
C ASP A 131 -60.41 7.00 -8.74
#